data_AF-A0A9P0PIA2-F1
#
_entry.id   AF-A0A9P0PIA2-F1
#
_cell.length_a   1.000
_cell.length_b   1.000
_cell.length_c   1.000
_cell.angle_alpha   90.00
_cell.angle_beta   90.00
_cell.angle_gamma   90.00
#
_symmetry.space_group_name_H-M   'P 1'
#
loop_
_entity.id
_entity.type
_entity.pdbx_description
1 polymer ?
#
loop_
_entity_poly.entity_id
_entity_poly.type
_entity_poly.pdbx_seq_one_letter_code
_entity_poly.pdbx_strand_id
1 'polypeptide(L)'
;MSSVGNVNRIFRIQKCPYSVKCLVKPDENVLNSINNGVIKPRRHPGRVLPNSVLTPESFVKASVIALRDYPVKALVESSQSMNRHLRYRVAPTENDDYKEIAQQLQNRVIAKHSDYEIKSEQDEIRFRQMVKDKTKDLLRAKVYNWKPMNYDAHNSLVYLLGRSAAEYAVLVKILGEIQARDPEFKPNSLFDFGSGTGTASWAANTYWKNSIFEYYNVDTSRDMNDLAQLLLQGGTSTGVMPKGVFFRQFLPASNTTYDLVVSAYTMFEMPSAHDRLSNVLNLWNKTEKYLVIVEQA
;
A
#
# COMPACT_ATOMS: atom_id res chain seq x y z
N MET A 1 29.20 5.43 -14.49
CA MET A 1 29.45 4.71 -13.22
C MET A 1 28.93 5.44 -11.97
N SER A 2 28.60 6.73 -12.01
CA SER A 2 28.06 7.49 -10.86
C SER A 2 26.55 7.34 -10.61
N SER A 3 25.76 6.84 -11.56
CA SER A 3 24.30 6.67 -11.43
C SER A 3 23.88 5.39 -10.66
N VAL A 4 24.63 4.30 -10.80
CA VAL A 4 24.34 2.99 -10.16
C VAL A 4 24.45 3.06 -8.64
N GLY A 5 25.37 3.88 -8.12
CA GLY A 5 25.57 4.07 -6.68
C GLY A 5 24.38 4.72 -5.96
N ASN A 6 23.56 5.49 -6.69
CA ASN A 6 22.44 6.22 -6.10
C ASN A 6 21.20 5.32 -5.93
N VAL A 7 20.94 4.42 -6.90
CA VAL A 7 19.83 3.46 -6.85
C VAL A 7 20.00 2.46 -5.71
N ASN A 8 21.20 1.89 -5.56
CA ASN A 8 21.49 0.94 -4.49
C ASN A 8 21.31 1.56 -3.08
N ARG A 9 21.46 2.88 -2.93
CA ARG A 9 21.21 3.57 -1.65
C ARG A 9 19.72 3.67 -1.31
N ILE A 10 18.84 3.80 -2.30
CA ILE A 10 17.39 3.87 -2.10
C ILE A 10 16.85 2.58 -1.48
N PHE A 11 17.37 1.42 -1.92
CA PHE A 11 16.99 0.11 -1.39
C PHE A 11 17.69 -0.25 -0.07
N ARG A 12 18.67 0.53 0.39
CA ARG A 12 19.53 0.21 1.55
C ARG A 12 19.04 0.80 2.87
N ILE A 13 17.78 0.55 3.22
CA ILE A 13 17.17 0.79 4.55
C ILE A 13 16.50 2.17 4.68
N GLN A 14 15.17 2.18 4.62
CA GLN A 14 14.36 3.19 5.30
C GLN A 14 14.00 2.68 6.69
N LYS A 15 14.46 3.36 7.74
CA LYS A 15 13.93 3.19 9.10
C LYS A 15 12.63 3.98 9.19
N CYS A 16 11.49 3.30 9.04
CA CYS A 16 10.21 3.88 9.45
C CYS A 16 9.91 3.48 10.91
N PRO A 17 9.92 4.42 11.87
CA PRO A 17 9.44 4.16 13.20
C PRO A 17 7.90 4.27 13.18
N TYR A 18 7.22 3.14 13.13
CA TYR A 18 5.79 3.10 13.46
C TYR A 18 5.65 2.77 14.93
N SER A 19 5.07 3.69 15.71
CA SER A 19 4.67 3.45 17.09
C SER A 19 3.16 3.24 17.10
N VAL A 20 2.74 2.00 16.87
CA VAL A 20 1.38 1.61 17.22
C VAL A 20 1.45 1.17 18.68
N LYS A 21 0.73 1.85 19.59
CA LYS A 21 0.52 1.35 20.95
C LYS A 21 -0.38 0.11 20.85
N CYS A 22 0.23 -1.03 20.53
CA CYS A 22 -0.47 -2.30 20.50
C CYS A 22 -0.91 -2.63 21.93
N LEU A 23 -2.18 -2.94 22.13
CA LEU A 23 -2.64 -3.54 23.38
C LEU A 23 -2.11 -4.98 23.39
N VAL A 24 -0.91 -5.18 23.91
CA VAL A 24 -0.29 -6.51 24.01
C VAL A 24 -0.87 -7.19 25.23
N LYS A 25 -1.64 -8.27 25.03
CA LYS A 25 -1.99 -9.21 26.10
C LYS A 25 -0.92 -10.30 26.12
N PRO A 26 0.04 -10.25 27.06
CA PRO A 26 1.10 -11.25 27.14
C PRO A 26 0.52 -12.60 27.59
N ASP A 27 1.08 -13.68 27.06
CA ASP A 27 0.80 -15.04 27.55
C ASP A 27 1.33 -15.17 28.98
N GLU A 28 0.45 -15.53 29.93
CA GLU A 28 0.78 -15.66 31.35
C GLU A 28 1.87 -16.70 31.60
N ASN A 29 1.90 -17.79 30.83
CA ASN A 29 2.93 -18.83 30.96
C ASN A 29 4.31 -18.29 30.56
N VAL A 30 4.34 -17.47 29.51
CA VAL A 30 5.58 -16.80 29.06
C VAL A 30 6.04 -15.78 30.10
N LEU A 31 5.13 -15.00 30.68
CA LEU A 31 5.47 -14.05 31.76
C LEU A 31 6.04 -14.76 32.99
N ASN A 32 5.38 -15.82 33.45
CA ASN A 32 5.84 -16.62 34.58
C ASN A 32 7.21 -17.24 34.31
N SER A 33 7.44 -17.74 33.09
CA SER A 33 8.75 -18.28 32.67
C SER A 33 9.85 -17.22 32.64
N ILE A 34 9.52 -15.97 32.30
CA ILE A 34 10.47 -14.85 32.35
C ILE A 34 10.77 -14.46 33.79
N ASN A 35 9.75 -14.32 34.64
CA ASN A 35 9.89 -13.95 36.05
C ASN A 35 10.68 -15.00 36.83
N ASN A 36 10.49 -16.29 36.50
CA ASN A 36 11.20 -17.41 37.12
C ASN A 36 12.59 -17.67 36.50
N GLY A 37 13.04 -16.83 35.55
CA GLY A 37 14.37 -16.93 34.94
C GLY A 37 14.57 -18.08 33.95
N VAL A 38 13.50 -18.82 33.61
CA VAL A 38 13.53 -19.93 32.64
C VAL A 38 13.79 -19.39 31.22
N ILE A 39 13.18 -18.26 30.87
CA ILE A 39 13.33 -17.60 29.58
C ILE A 39 13.93 -16.20 29.78
N LYS A 40 14.96 -15.85 29.01
CA LYS A 40 15.51 -14.48 29.05
C LYS A 40 14.48 -13.49 28.49
N PRO A 41 14.28 -12.31 29.11
CA PRO A 41 13.33 -11.31 28.63
C PRO A 41 13.48 -10.93 27.15
N ARG A 42 14.70 -11.01 26.58
CA ARG A 42 14.98 -10.69 25.16
C ARG A 42 14.98 -11.91 24.21
N ARG A 43 14.61 -13.08 24.72
CA ARG A 43 14.56 -14.36 23.97
C ARG A 43 13.25 -15.10 24.20
N HIS A 44 12.17 -14.36 24.47
CA HIS A 44 10.83 -14.92 24.59
C HIS A 44 10.26 -15.30 23.21
N PRO A 45 9.32 -16.27 23.15
CA PRO A 45 8.74 -16.74 21.88
C PRO A 45 7.99 -15.64 21.11
N GLY A 46 7.41 -14.66 21.81
CA GLY A 46 6.73 -13.51 21.17
C GLY A 46 7.65 -12.43 20.59
N ARG A 47 8.96 -12.71 20.41
CA ARG A 47 9.90 -11.73 19.87
C ARG A 47 9.76 -11.61 18.36
N VAL A 48 9.47 -10.40 17.88
CA VAL A 48 9.44 -10.07 16.46
C VAL A 48 10.86 -9.90 15.90
N LEU A 49 11.21 -10.67 14.88
CA LEU A 49 12.45 -10.58 14.10
C LEU A 49 12.11 -10.69 12.61
N PRO A 50 12.85 -10.02 11.68
CA PRO A 50 14.08 -9.25 11.88
C PRO A 50 13.87 -7.73 12.13
N ASN A 51 14.84 -7.10 12.81
CA ASN A 51 14.82 -5.65 13.08
C ASN A 51 14.97 -4.81 11.80
N SER A 52 15.68 -5.33 10.79
CA SER A 52 15.91 -4.70 9.50
C SER A 52 15.73 -5.74 8.39
N VAL A 53 14.80 -5.47 7.47
CA VAL A 53 14.59 -6.28 6.29
C VAL A 53 15.43 -5.70 5.16
N LEU A 54 16.23 -6.56 4.51
CA LEU A 54 16.99 -6.19 3.30
C LEU A 54 16.21 -6.65 2.08
N THR A 55 16.06 -5.77 1.10
CA THR A 55 15.49 -6.13 -0.21
C THR A 55 16.38 -7.18 -0.89
N PRO A 56 15.82 -8.20 -1.57
CA PRO A 56 16.61 -9.25 -2.20
C PRO A 56 17.58 -8.67 -3.23
N GLU A 57 18.83 -9.13 -3.23
CA GLU A 57 19.85 -8.62 -4.15
C GLU A 57 19.45 -8.82 -5.61
N SER A 58 18.76 -9.91 -5.94
CA SER A 58 18.20 -10.16 -7.27
C SER A 58 17.15 -9.11 -7.67
N PHE A 59 16.26 -8.71 -6.76
CA PHE A 59 15.30 -7.63 -7.01
C PHE A 59 15.99 -6.29 -7.25
N VAL A 60 17.02 -5.97 -6.45
CA VAL A 60 17.78 -4.72 -6.61
C VAL A 60 18.52 -4.71 -7.95
N LYS A 61 19.18 -5.82 -8.32
CA LYS A 61 19.84 -5.97 -9.63
C LYS A 61 18.84 -5.82 -10.78
N ALA A 62 17.70 -6.51 -10.70
CA ALA A 62 16.64 -6.41 -11.70
C ALA A 62 16.14 -4.97 -11.86
N SER A 63 15.92 -4.27 -10.74
CA SER A 63 15.51 -2.86 -10.75
C SER A 63 16.55 -1.95 -11.42
N VAL A 64 17.84 -2.14 -11.10
CA VAL A 64 18.92 -1.37 -11.74
C VAL A 64 18.97 -1.60 -13.25
N ILE A 65 18.77 -2.84 -13.69
CA ILE A 65 18.77 -3.19 -15.12
C ILE A 65 17.53 -2.60 -15.81
N ALA A 66 16.35 -2.72 -15.21
CA ALA A 66 15.11 -2.16 -15.75
C ALA A 66 15.17 -0.63 -15.91
N LEU A 67 15.93 0.05 -15.05
CA LEU A 67 16.09 1.51 -15.05
C LEU A 67 17.23 2.02 -15.93
N ARG A 68 18.01 1.13 -16.57
CA ARG A 68 19.28 1.51 -17.25
C ARG A 68 19.09 2.54 -18.37
N ASP A 69 17.95 2.47 -19.06
CA ASP A 69 17.64 3.27 -20.24
C ASP A 69 16.86 4.55 -19.87
N TYR A 70 16.65 4.80 -18.57
CA TYR A 70 15.85 5.91 -18.07
C TYR A 70 16.69 6.96 -17.32
N PRO A 71 16.24 8.22 -17.25
CA PRO A 71 16.92 9.27 -16.50
C PRO A 71 16.74 9.06 -14.98
N VAL A 72 17.56 8.18 -14.39
CA VAL A 72 17.47 7.75 -12.98
C VAL A 72 17.37 8.93 -12.01
N LYS A 73 18.15 10.00 -12.19
CA LYS A 73 18.10 11.15 -11.28
C LYS A 73 16.72 11.80 -11.23
N ALA A 74 16.10 12.02 -12.39
CA ALA A 74 14.76 12.58 -12.49
C ALA A 74 13.71 11.64 -11.90
N LEU A 75 13.82 10.34 -12.15
CA LEU A 75 12.92 9.35 -11.55
C LEU A 75 13.00 9.32 -10.02
N VAL A 76 14.19 9.50 -9.44
CA VAL A 76 14.38 9.58 -7.98
C VAL A 76 13.75 10.85 -7.40
N GLU A 77 13.87 11.98 -8.08
CA GLU A 77 13.21 13.23 -7.66
C GLU A 77 11.68 13.10 -7.73
N SER A 78 11.17 12.53 -8.82
CA SER A 78 9.74 12.21 -8.98
C SER A 78 9.27 11.22 -7.90
N SER A 79 10.08 10.22 -7.54
CA SER A 79 9.67 9.19 -6.58
C SER A 79 9.54 9.73 -5.17
N GLN A 80 10.37 10.71 -4.79
CA GLN A 80 10.22 11.43 -3.54
C GLN A 80 8.91 12.24 -3.50
N SER A 81 8.54 12.86 -4.63
CA SER A 81 7.29 13.62 -4.73
C SER A 81 6.07 12.69 -4.64
N MET A 82 6.07 11.60 -5.41
CA MET A 82 5.03 10.57 -5.38
C MET A 82 4.90 9.94 -4.00
N ASN A 83 6.01 9.60 -3.35
CA ASN A 83 5.98 9.00 -2.01
C ASN A 83 5.38 9.97 -0.99
N ARG A 84 5.72 11.28 -1.04
CA ARG A 84 5.07 12.30 -0.18
C ARG A 84 3.56 12.37 -0.41
N HIS A 85 3.12 12.31 -1.67
CA HIS A 85 1.70 12.31 -2.04
C HIS A 85 0.97 11.08 -1.49
N LEU A 86 1.57 9.89 -1.64
CA LEU A 86 0.97 8.62 -1.22
C LEU A 86 1.10 8.36 0.30
N ARG A 87 2.06 9.01 0.98
CA ARG A 87 2.31 8.82 2.41
C ARG A 87 1.11 9.14 3.30
N TYR A 88 0.31 10.12 2.90
CA TYR A 88 -0.88 10.57 3.62
C TYR A 88 -2.15 10.28 2.81
N ARG A 89 -2.11 9.27 1.95
CA ARG A 89 -3.26 8.85 1.17
C ARG A 89 -4.31 8.29 2.12
N VAL A 90 -5.51 8.84 2.05
CA VAL A 90 -6.68 8.35 2.79
C VAL A 90 -7.78 8.02 1.81
N ALA A 91 -8.73 7.20 2.24
CA ALA A 91 -9.92 6.89 1.45
C ALA A 91 -10.66 8.19 1.05
N PRO A 92 -11.23 8.24 -0.17
CA PRO A 92 -12.08 9.35 -0.60
C PRO A 92 -13.27 9.52 0.34
N THR A 93 -13.66 10.76 0.57
CA THR A 93 -14.89 11.09 1.30
C THR A 93 -16.10 10.75 0.44
N GLU A 94 -17.08 10.05 1.01
CA GLU A 94 -18.30 9.68 0.30
C GLU A 94 -19.17 10.90 -0.01
N ASN A 95 -20.00 10.80 -1.05
CA ASN A 95 -20.79 11.93 -1.52
C ASN A 95 -21.74 12.49 -0.46
N ASP A 96 -22.32 11.62 0.38
CA ASP A 96 -23.28 12.05 1.40
C ASP A 96 -22.57 12.72 2.59
N ASP A 97 -21.44 12.17 3.04
CA ASP A 97 -20.56 12.82 4.02
C ASP A 97 -20.07 14.18 3.53
N TYR A 98 -19.69 14.27 2.24
CA TYR A 98 -19.27 15.52 1.62
C TYR A 98 -20.38 16.58 1.66
N LYS A 99 -21.63 16.20 1.32
CA LYS A 99 -22.79 17.10 1.39
C LYS A 99 -23.07 17.55 2.82
N GLU A 100 -22.99 16.64 3.78
CA GLU A 100 -23.21 16.96 5.19
C GLU A 100 -22.16 17.95 5.69
N ILE A 101 -20.88 17.69 5.42
CA ILE A 101 -19.77 18.59 5.77
C ILE A 101 -19.95 19.95 5.09
N ALA A 102 -20.33 19.97 3.81
CA ALA A 102 -20.58 21.19 3.06
C ALA A 102 -21.71 22.02 3.69
N GLN A 103 -22.82 21.40 4.06
CA GLN A 103 -23.95 22.08 4.70
C GLN A 103 -23.57 22.64 6.06
N GLN A 104 -22.85 21.86 6.88
CA GLN A 104 -22.36 22.31 8.19
C GLN A 104 -21.42 23.52 8.06
N LEU A 105 -20.50 23.49 7.09
CA LEU A 105 -19.58 24.60 6.84
C LEU A 105 -20.32 25.84 6.31
N GLN A 106 -21.28 25.66 5.40
CA GLN A 106 -22.09 26.75 4.88
C GLN A 106 -22.86 27.45 6.00
N ASN A 107 -23.55 26.68 6.87
CA ASN A 107 -24.28 27.22 8.02
C ASN A 107 -23.36 27.99 8.96
N ARG A 108 -22.14 27.49 9.19
CA ARG A 108 -21.13 28.17 10.00
C ARG A 108 -20.66 29.49 9.36
N VAL A 109 -20.47 29.54 8.05
CA VAL A 109 -20.10 30.77 7.34
C VAL A 109 -21.21 31.81 7.42
N ILE A 110 -22.48 31.39 7.23
CA ILE A 110 -23.65 32.26 7.36
C ILE A 110 -23.74 32.81 8.78
N ALA A 111 -23.64 31.94 9.80
CA ALA A 111 -23.70 32.36 11.20
C ALA A 111 -22.58 33.33 11.58
N LYS A 112 -21.39 33.19 10.98
CA LYS A 112 -20.27 34.12 11.20
C LYS A 112 -20.46 35.48 10.52
N HIS A 113 -21.39 35.59 9.57
CA HIS A 113 -21.69 36.79 8.80
C HIS A 113 -23.16 37.21 8.94
N SER A 114 -23.74 36.95 10.10
CA SER A 114 -25.13 37.31 10.40
C SER A 114 -25.38 38.83 10.43
N ASP A 115 -24.30 39.61 10.56
CA ASP A 115 -24.26 41.06 10.56
C ASP A 115 -24.24 41.68 9.15
N TYR A 116 -24.19 40.87 8.10
CA TYR A 116 -24.17 41.35 6.71
C TYR A 116 -25.53 41.94 6.31
N GLU A 117 -25.56 43.24 6.01
CA GLU A 117 -26.79 43.93 5.59
C GLU A 117 -27.13 43.68 4.12
N ILE A 118 -28.30 43.10 3.85
CA ILE A 118 -28.83 42.90 2.49
C ILE A 118 -29.85 44.01 2.20
N LYS A 119 -29.48 44.99 1.36
CA LYS A 119 -30.33 46.14 1.02
C LYS A 119 -30.87 46.10 -0.40
N SER A 120 -30.22 45.34 -1.28
CA SER A 120 -30.58 45.18 -2.67
C SER A 120 -30.45 43.73 -3.14
N GLU A 121 -31.07 43.40 -4.26
CA GLU A 121 -30.90 42.11 -4.94
C GLU A 121 -29.43 41.85 -5.31
N GLN A 122 -28.67 42.91 -5.63
CA GLN A 122 -27.23 42.80 -5.90
C GLN A 122 -26.43 42.41 -4.63
N ASP A 123 -26.83 42.91 -3.46
CA ASP A 123 -26.17 42.56 -2.18
C ASP A 123 -26.46 41.12 -1.80
N GLU A 124 -27.66 40.61 -2.09
CA GLU A 124 -28.03 39.22 -1.88
C GLU A 124 -27.19 38.28 -2.75
N ILE A 125 -27.03 38.62 -4.04
CA ILE A 125 -26.18 37.86 -4.97
C ILE A 125 -24.72 37.85 -4.47
N ARG A 126 -24.20 39.01 -4.06
CA ARG A 126 -22.84 39.12 -3.51
C ARG A 126 -22.66 38.30 -2.24
N PHE A 127 -23.63 38.33 -1.32
CA PHE A 127 -23.60 37.55 -0.10
C PHE A 127 -23.59 36.05 -0.37
N ARG A 128 -24.49 35.57 -1.24
CA ARG A 128 -24.55 34.17 -1.65
C ARG A 128 -23.23 33.70 -2.27
N GLN A 129 -22.63 34.53 -3.13
CA GLN A 129 -21.34 34.22 -3.75
C GLN A 129 -20.22 34.17 -2.71
N MET A 130 -20.17 35.15 -1.78
CA MET A 130 -19.19 35.17 -0.69
C MET A 130 -19.29 33.94 0.23
N VAL A 131 -20.52 33.55 0.61
CA VAL A 131 -20.76 32.33 1.41
C VAL A 131 -20.28 31.11 0.65
N LYS A 132 -20.60 31.01 -0.64
CA LYS A 132 -20.19 29.89 -1.51
C LYS A 132 -18.67 29.78 -1.60
N ASP A 133 -17.98 30.88 -1.86
CA ASP A 133 -16.52 30.89 -2.01
C ASP A 133 -15.81 30.55 -0.70
N LYS A 134 -16.22 31.16 0.43
CA LYS A 134 -15.67 30.82 1.76
C LYS A 134 -15.94 29.37 2.15
N THR A 135 -17.14 28.86 1.85
CA THR A 135 -17.47 27.44 2.10
C THR A 135 -16.57 26.52 1.28
N LYS A 136 -16.32 26.85 0.01
CA LYS A 136 -15.45 26.08 -0.88
C LYS A 136 -13.99 26.05 -0.38
N ASP A 137 -13.48 27.16 0.13
CA ASP A 137 -12.12 27.22 0.68
C ASP A 137 -11.99 26.42 1.97
N LEU A 138 -13.00 26.48 2.86
CA LEU A 138 -13.05 25.63 4.05
C LEU A 138 -13.18 24.14 3.69
N LEU A 139 -13.96 23.81 2.66
CA LEU A 139 -14.08 22.43 2.16
C LEU A 139 -12.74 21.90 1.64
N ARG A 140 -12.01 22.68 0.85
CA ARG A 140 -10.67 22.30 0.34
C ARG A 140 -9.66 22.04 1.47
N ALA A 141 -9.78 22.77 2.58
CA ALA A 141 -8.92 22.58 3.75
C ALA A 141 -9.34 21.38 4.61
N LYS A 142 -10.64 21.05 4.66
CA LYS A 142 -11.18 20.01 5.54
C LYS A 142 -11.30 18.63 4.87
N VAL A 143 -11.67 18.59 3.60
CA VAL A 143 -11.88 17.36 2.84
C VAL A 143 -10.63 17.01 2.06
N TYR A 144 -10.15 15.77 2.22
CA TYR A 144 -9.02 15.27 1.45
C TYR A 144 -9.36 15.22 -0.04
N ASN A 145 -8.55 15.88 -0.86
CA ASN A 145 -8.72 15.91 -2.32
C ASN A 145 -8.16 14.64 -2.96
N TRP A 146 -8.87 13.54 -2.78
CA TRP A 146 -8.52 12.27 -3.40
C TRP A 146 -8.58 12.39 -4.93
N LYS A 147 -7.55 11.88 -5.60
CA LYS A 147 -7.50 11.79 -7.06
C LYS A 147 -6.92 10.43 -7.46
N PRO A 148 -7.51 9.76 -8.47
CA PRO A 148 -7.00 8.48 -8.92
C PRO A 148 -5.57 8.66 -9.45
N MET A 149 -4.70 7.72 -9.12
CA MET A 149 -3.33 7.70 -9.64
C MET A 149 -3.30 6.87 -10.91
N ASN A 150 -2.75 7.42 -11.99
CA ASN A 150 -2.52 6.67 -13.22
C ASN A 150 -1.10 6.09 -13.21
N TYR A 151 -1.00 4.77 -13.11
CA TYR A 151 0.29 4.06 -13.11
C TYR A 151 0.66 3.65 -14.54
N ASP A 152 1.06 4.62 -15.35
CA ASP A 152 1.66 4.36 -16.66
C ASP A 152 3.11 3.84 -16.53
N ALA A 153 3.79 3.59 -17.66
CA ALA A 153 5.18 3.14 -17.67
C ALA A 153 6.14 4.03 -16.85
N HIS A 154 5.98 5.36 -16.90
CA HIS A 154 6.81 6.27 -16.13
C HIS A 154 6.48 6.19 -14.63
N ASN A 155 5.21 6.31 -14.28
CA ASN A 155 4.76 6.30 -12.89
C ASN A 155 4.99 4.96 -12.20
N SER A 156 4.99 3.85 -12.95
CA SER A 156 5.36 2.52 -12.45
C SER A 156 6.83 2.47 -12.02
N LEU A 157 7.76 3.05 -12.79
CA LEU A 157 9.18 3.15 -12.42
C LEU A 157 9.40 4.10 -11.24
N VAL A 158 8.66 5.21 -11.20
CA VAL A 158 8.67 6.15 -10.07
C VAL A 158 8.17 5.47 -8.79
N TYR A 159 7.11 4.66 -8.89
CA TYR A 159 6.59 3.87 -7.78
C TYR A 159 7.61 2.83 -7.30
N LEU A 160 8.24 2.10 -8.23
CA LEU A 160 9.30 1.12 -7.94
C LEU A 160 10.40 1.72 -7.06
N LEU A 161 10.89 2.91 -7.43
CA LEU A 161 11.93 3.61 -6.69
C LEU A 161 11.43 4.22 -5.38
N GLY A 162 10.16 4.63 -5.34
CA GLY A 162 9.60 5.35 -4.20
C GLY A 162 9.16 4.44 -3.07
N ARG A 163 8.66 3.24 -3.38
CA ARG A 163 7.83 2.46 -2.46
C ARG A 163 8.21 0.99 -2.30
N SER A 164 8.60 0.28 -3.36
CA SER A 164 8.74 -1.19 -3.33
C SER A 164 9.64 -1.73 -2.22
N ALA A 165 10.74 -1.04 -1.90
CA ALA A 165 11.65 -1.46 -0.83
C ALA A 165 10.97 -1.45 0.55
N ALA A 166 10.19 -0.40 0.84
CA ALA A 166 9.50 -0.25 2.10
C ALA A 166 8.32 -1.22 2.20
N GLU A 167 7.57 -1.38 1.11
CA GLU A 167 6.42 -2.30 1.04
C GLU A 167 6.85 -3.75 1.19
N TYR A 168 7.92 -4.15 0.50
CA TYR A 168 8.57 -5.45 0.71
C TYR A 168 8.95 -5.66 2.19
N ALA A 169 9.56 -4.66 2.83
CA ALA A 169 9.97 -4.77 4.22
C ALA A 169 8.79 -4.94 5.20
N VAL A 170 7.67 -4.25 4.94
CA VAL A 170 6.44 -4.40 5.71
C VAL A 170 5.84 -5.80 5.49
N LEU A 171 5.74 -6.24 4.24
CA LEU A 171 5.17 -7.54 3.90
C LEU A 171 5.99 -8.70 4.46
N VAL A 172 7.33 -8.65 4.39
CA VAL A 172 8.19 -9.66 5.03
C VAL A 172 7.90 -9.75 6.52
N LYS A 173 7.74 -8.63 7.23
CA LYS A 173 7.40 -8.67 8.65
C LYS A 173 6.03 -9.30 8.90
N ILE A 174 5.01 -8.90 8.16
CA ILE A 174 3.65 -9.43 8.32
C ILE A 174 3.61 -10.93 8.03
N LEU A 175 4.23 -11.37 6.94
CA LEU A 175 4.26 -12.78 6.56
C LEU A 175 5.13 -13.60 7.52
N GLY A 176 6.22 -13.04 8.04
CA GLY A 176 7.03 -13.67 9.08
C GLY A 176 6.27 -13.85 10.39
N GLU A 177 5.38 -12.92 10.74
CA GLU A 177 4.50 -13.04 11.89
C GLU A 177 3.46 -14.16 11.73
N ILE A 178 2.98 -14.40 10.51
CA ILE A 178 2.14 -15.57 10.20
C ILE A 178 2.97 -16.85 10.34
N GLN A 179 4.12 -16.92 9.67
CA GLN A 179 4.99 -18.10 9.70
C GLN A 179 5.45 -18.46 11.13
N ALA A 180 5.70 -17.48 11.99
CA ALA A 180 6.14 -17.72 13.36
C ALA A 180 5.00 -18.22 14.27
N ARG A 181 3.75 -17.79 14.03
CA ARG A 181 2.57 -18.20 14.82
C ARG A 181 1.92 -19.49 14.30
N ASP A 182 2.06 -19.76 13.02
CA ASP A 182 1.55 -20.94 12.33
C ASP A 182 2.67 -21.59 11.49
N PRO A 183 3.61 -22.32 12.14
CA PRO A 183 4.77 -22.90 11.45
C PRO A 183 4.43 -23.98 10.44
N GLU A 184 3.24 -24.59 10.55
CA GLU A 184 2.76 -25.62 9.63
C GLU A 184 2.09 -25.03 8.39
N PHE A 185 1.76 -23.73 8.39
CA PHE A 185 1.24 -23.06 7.21
C PHE A 185 2.27 -23.06 6.08
N LYS A 186 1.93 -23.79 5.01
CA LYS A 186 2.72 -23.94 3.78
C LYS A 186 1.77 -23.69 2.60
N PRO A 187 1.51 -22.43 2.22
CA PRO A 187 0.60 -22.11 1.14
C PRO A 187 1.12 -22.70 -0.18
N ASN A 188 0.22 -23.30 -0.94
CA ASN A 188 0.45 -23.80 -2.29
C ASN A 188 0.15 -22.75 -3.35
N SER A 189 -0.65 -21.73 -3.00
CA SER A 189 -1.04 -20.66 -3.92
C SER A 189 -1.08 -19.29 -3.23
N LEU A 190 -0.67 -18.26 -3.96
CA LEU A 190 -0.71 -16.85 -3.56
C LEU A 190 -1.56 -16.07 -4.57
N PHE A 191 -2.50 -15.28 -4.08
CA PHE A 191 -3.20 -14.26 -4.87
C PHE A 191 -2.87 -12.86 -4.35
N ASP A 192 -2.17 -12.08 -5.17
CA ASP A 192 -1.76 -10.69 -4.90
C ASP A 192 -2.67 -9.71 -5.67
N PHE A 193 -3.55 -8.99 -4.96
CA PHE A 193 -4.52 -8.05 -5.52
C PHE A 193 -4.05 -6.59 -5.38
N GLY A 194 -3.98 -5.90 -6.52
CA GLY A 194 -3.23 -4.65 -6.64
C GLY A 194 -1.73 -4.90 -6.49
N SER A 195 -1.23 -5.92 -7.21
CA SER A 195 0.13 -6.44 -7.02
C SER A 195 1.24 -5.42 -7.29
N GLY A 196 0.97 -4.35 -8.04
CA GLY A 196 1.91 -3.29 -8.35
C GLY A 196 3.21 -3.84 -8.93
N THR A 197 4.32 -3.67 -8.20
CA THR A 197 5.65 -4.18 -8.59
C THR A 197 5.92 -5.63 -8.18
N GLY A 198 4.90 -6.34 -7.68
CA GLY A 198 4.94 -7.73 -7.26
C GLY A 198 5.58 -7.98 -5.90
N THR A 199 5.63 -6.97 -5.01
CA THR A 199 6.37 -7.07 -3.73
C THR A 199 5.86 -8.16 -2.81
N ALA A 200 4.57 -8.53 -2.85
CA ALA A 200 4.05 -9.63 -2.03
C ALA A 200 4.61 -10.97 -2.49
N SER A 201 4.71 -11.20 -3.81
CA SER A 201 5.37 -12.38 -4.38
C SER A 201 6.83 -12.50 -3.92
N TRP A 202 7.59 -11.39 -3.89
CA TRP A 202 8.97 -11.39 -3.37
C TRP A 202 9.01 -11.66 -1.86
N ALA A 203 8.11 -11.06 -1.08
CA ALA A 203 8.07 -11.23 0.37
C ALA A 203 7.69 -12.67 0.75
N ALA A 204 6.67 -13.26 0.11
CA ALA A 204 6.23 -14.63 0.33
C ALA A 204 7.36 -15.64 0.05
N ASN A 205 8.19 -15.40 -0.97
CA ASN A 205 9.36 -16.20 -1.28
C ASN A 205 10.44 -16.19 -0.17
N THR A 206 10.38 -15.28 0.80
CA THR A 206 11.28 -15.31 1.97
C THR A 206 10.95 -16.49 2.89
N TYR A 207 9.70 -16.94 2.92
CA TYR A 207 9.21 -17.96 3.85
C TYR A 207 8.76 -19.25 3.15
N TRP A 208 8.14 -19.14 1.98
CA TRP A 208 7.37 -20.23 1.35
C TRP A 208 7.73 -20.49 -0.12
N LYS A 209 8.95 -20.12 -0.54
CA LYS A 209 9.44 -20.28 -1.93
C LYS A 209 9.26 -21.69 -2.51
N ASN A 210 9.38 -22.72 -1.68
CA ASN A 210 9.33 -24.11 -2.12
C ASN A 210 7.93 -24.76 -1.99
N SER A 211 6.94 -24.05 -1.43
CA SER A 211 5.57 -24.56 -1.31
C SER A 211 4.61 -23.86 -2.27
N ILE A 212 4.81 -22.57 -2.57
CA ILE A 212 3.91 -21.85 -3.48
C ILE A 212 4.20 -22.28 -4.92
N PHE A 213 3.23 -22.93 -5.55
CA PHE A 213 3.29 -23.39 -6.94
C PHE A 213 2.56 -22.45 -7.91
N GLU A 214 1.64 -21.62 -7.39
CA GLU A 214 0.90 -20.64 -8.17
C GLU A 214 0.95 -19.25 -7.54
N TYR A 215 1.36 -18.26 -8.33
CA TYR A 215 1.32 -16.84 -8.01
C TYR A 215 0.38 -16.16 -9.00
N TYR A 216 -0.81 -15.81 -8.53
CA TYR A 216 -1.78 -15.05 -9.29
C TYR A 216 -1.69 -13.58 -8.90
N ASN A 217 -1.23 -12.72 -9.80
CA ASN A 217 -0.97 -11.31 -9.54
C ASN A 217 -1.96 -10.49 -10.38
N VAL A 218 -2.74 -9.62 -9.74
CA VAL A 218 -3.72 -8.76 -10.41
C VAL A 218 -3.37 -7.31 -10.16
N ASP A 219 -3.22 -6.53 -11.22
CA ASP A 219 -3.14 -5.08 -11.16
C ASP A 219 -3.89 -4.47 -12.33
N THR A 220 -4.68 -3.41 -12.10
CA THR A 220 -5.45 -2.77 -13.17
C THR A 220 -4.55 -2.11 -14.22
N SER A 221 -3.34 -1.68 -13.81
CA SER A 221 -2.33 -1.16 -14.73
C SER A 221 -1.60 -2.28 -15.45
N ARG A 222 -1.62 -2.21 -16.78
CA ARG A 222 -0.79 -3.07 -17.63
C ARG A 222 0.70 -2.78 -17.42
N ASP A 223 1.09 -1.52 -17.28
CA ASP A 223 2.48 -1.12 -17.11
C ASP A 223 3.07 -1.61 -15.77
N MET A 224 2.26 -1.67 -14.71
CA MET A 224 2.67 -2.30 -13.44
C MET A 224 2.90 -3.79 -13.60
N ASN A 225 1.97 -4.51 -14.23
CA ASN A 225 2.12 -5.93 -14.51
C ASN A 225 3.36 -6.22 -15.37
N ASP A 226 3.57 -5.45 -16.43
CA ASP A 226 4.73 -5.58 -17.33
C ASP A 226 6.04 -5.30 -16.56
N LEU A 227 6.06 -4.30 -15.67
CA LEU A 227 7.22 -4.01 -14.82
C LEU A 227 7.47 -5.12 -13.79
N ALA A 228 6.45 -5.62 -13.09
CA ALA A 228 6.58 -6.71 -12.13
C ALA A 228 7.09 -7.99 -12.80
N GLN A 229 6.60 -8.29 -14.00
CA GLN A 229 7.10 -9.38 -14.84
C GLN A 229 8.58 -9.18 -15.17
N LEU A 230 8.96 -7.99 -15.68
CA LEU A 230 10.34 -7.66 -16.02
C LEU A 230 11.28 -7.82 -14.83
N LEU A 231 10.85 -7.42 -13.62
CA LEU A 231 11.64 -7.55 -12.40
C LEU A 231 11.88 -9.02 -12.02
N LEU A 232 10.87 -9.89 -12.16
CA LEU A 232 11.02 -11.33 -11.95
C LEU A 232 11.96 -11.99 -12.97
N GLN A 233 12.02 -11.47 -14.19
CA GLN A 233 12.95 -11.90 -15.24
C GLN A 233 14.38 -11.34 -15.06
N GLY A 234 14.69 -10.72 -13.93
CA GLY A 234 16.02 -10.15 -13.69
C GLY A 234 16.24 -8.80 -14.38
N GLY A 235 15.18 -8.09 -14.74
CA GLY A 235 15.23 -6.76 -15.33
C GLY A 235 15.37 -6.72 -16.85
N THR A 236 15.31 -7.89 -17.52
CA THR A 236 15.42 -8.01 -18.98
C THR A 236 14.25 -8.82 -19.53
N SER A 237 13.72 -8.42 -20.69
CA SER A 237 12.62 -9.13 -21.35
C SER A 237 12.99 -10.55 -21.80
N THR A 238 14.29 -10.82 -21.95
CA THR A 238 14.85 -12.13 -22.33
C THR A 238 15.07 -13.06 -21.13
N GLY A 239 14.84 -12.59 -19.90
CA GLY A 239 15.01 -13.41 -18.71
C GLY A 239 13.97 -14.52 -18.60
N VAL A 240 14.33 -15.59 -17.91
CA VAL A 240 13.46 -16.74 -17.74
C VAL A 240 12.34 -16.41 -16.76
N MET A 241 11.10 -16.52 -17.21
CA MET A 241 9.94 -16.42 -16.31
C MET A 241 9.87 -17.62 -15.37
N PRO A 242 9.73 -17.41 -14.05
CA PRO A 242 9.41 -18.49 -13.14
C PRO A 242 8.10 -19.17 -13.54
N LYS A 243 8.04 -20.49 -13.43
CA LYS A 243 6.82 -21.26 -13.68
C LYS A 243 5.76 -20.93 -12.63
N GLY A 244 4.49 -21.00 -13.02
CA GLY A 244 3.37 -20.79 -12.09
C GLY A 244 3.12 -19.33 -11.72
N VAL A 245 3.73 -18.36 -12.39
CA VAL A 245 3.47 -16.93 -12.17
C VAL A 245 2.59 -16.37 -13.27
N PHE A 246 1.48 -15.75 -12.87
CA PHE A 246 0.51 -15.16 -13.78
C PHE A 246 0.24 -13.70 -13.39
N PHE A 247 0.28 -12.81 -14.38
CA PHE A 247 -0.12 -11.41 -14.25
C PHE A 247 -1.41 -11.17 -15.05
N ARG A 248 -2.38 -10.47 -14.45
CA ARG A 248 -3.71 -10.23 -15.04
C ARG A 248 -4.20 -8.82 -14.67
N GLN A 249 -5.05 -8.24 -15.53
CA GLN A 249 -5.70 -6.96 -15.23
C GLN A 249 -7.03 -7.08 -14.48
N PHE A 250 -7.56 -8.31 -14.40
CA PHE A 250 -8.88 -8.57 -13.86
C PHE A 250 -8.84 -9.77 -12.92
N LEU A 251 -9.79 -9.79 -11.98
CA LEU A 251 -10.00 -10.91 -11.08
C LEU A 251 -10.33 -12.20 -11.85
N PRO A 252 -9.96 -13.38 -11.31
CA PRO A 252 -10.36 -14.63 -11.93
C PRO A 252 -11.88 -14.79 -11.85
N ALA A 253 -12.51 -15.07 -12.98
CA ALA A 253 -13.95 -15.31 -13.08
C ALA A 253 -14.39 -16.61 -12.36
N SER A 254 -13.46 -17.54 -12.13
CA SER A 254 -13.72 -18.75 -11.38
C SER A 254 -13.82 -18.47 -9.86
N ASN A 255 -14.54 -19.34 -9.16
CA ASN A 255 -14.58 -19.37 -7.69
C ASN A 255 -13.34 -20.06 -7.09
N THR A 256 -12.21 -20.05 -7.79
CA THR A 256 -10.95 -20.59 -7.29
C THR A 256 -10.52 -19.80 -6.05
N THR A 257 -10.22 -20.53 -4.97
CA THR A 257 -9.65 -19.99 -3.75
C THR A 257 -8.13 -20.14 -3.72
N TYR A 258 -7.46 -19.33 -2.92
CA TYR A 258 -6.02 -19.30 -2.75
C TYR A 258 -5.66 -19.40 -1.27
N ASP A 259 -4.59 -20.13 -0.95
CA ASP A 259 -4.17 -20.33 0.44
C ASP A 259 -3.81 -19.01 1.12
N LEU A 260 -3.11 -18.12 0.40
CA LEU A 260 -2.75 -16.79 0.85
C LEU A 260 -3.27 -15.74 -0.13
N VAL A 261 -4.12 -14.83 0.35
CA VAL A 261 -4.58 -13.66 -0.40
C VAL A 261 -4.00 -12.40 0.23
N VAL A 262 -3.40 -11.54 -0.59
CA VAL A 262 -2.78 -10.29 -0.15
C VAL A 262 -3.37 -9.12 -0.95
N SER A 263 -3.68 -8.03 -0.25
CA SER A 263 -3.98 -6.73 -0.84
C SER A 263 -3.19 -5.68 -0.08
N ALA A 264 -2.13 -5.17 -0.68
CA ALA A 264 -1.22 -4.23 -0.03
C ALA A 264 -1.23 -2.86 -0.72
N TYR A 265 -1.68 -1.84 -0.01
CA TYR A 265 -1.74 -0.43 -0.43
C TYR A 265 -2.69 -0.19 -1.63
N THR A 266 -3.76 -0.98 -1.71
CA THR A 266 -4.70 -0.99 -2.85
C THR A 266 -6.06 -0.39 -2.49
N MET A 267 -6.54 -0.57 -1.26
CA MET A 267 -7.90 -0.20 -0.86
C MET A 267 -8.10 1.31 -0.92
N PHE A 268 -7.10 2.11 -0.56
CA PHE A 268 -7.19 3.58 -0.63
C PHE A 268 -7.02 4.16 -2.05
N GLU A 269 -6.72 3.32 -3.04
CA GLU A 269 -6.77 3.68 -4.46
C GLU A 269 -8.15 3.42 -5.09
N MET A 270 -9.10 2.87 -4.34
CA MET A 270 -10.48 2.69 -4.81
C MET A 270 -11.34 3.93 -4.59
N PRO A 271 -12.24 4.27 -5.53
CA PRO A 271 -12.93 5.55 -5.54
C PRO A 271 -14.10 5.65 -4.56
N SER A 272 -14.60 4.53 -4.01
CA SER A 272 -15.74 4.54 -3.08
C SER A 272 -15.66 3.45 -2.01
N ALA A 273 -16.38 3.66 -0.90
CA ALA A 273 -16.55 2.66 0.16
C ALA A 273 -17.23 1.40 -0.34
N HIS A 274 -18.18 1.56 -1.28
CA HIS A 274 -18.84 0.43 -1.92
C HIS A 274 -17.82 -0.44 -2.67
N ASP A 275 -16.96 0.14 -3.49
CA ASP A 275 -15.94 -0.60 -4.24
C ASP A 275 -14.95 -1.29 -3.28
N ARG A 276 -14.53 -0.61 -2.21
CA ARG A 276 -13.66 -1.20 -1.17
C ARG A 276 -14.33 -2.42 -0.52
N LEU A 277 -15.57 -2.27 -0.06
CA LEU A 277 -16.29 -3.35 0.61
C LEU A 277 -16.54 -4.53 -0.32
N SER A 278 -16.97 -4.27 -1.56
CA SER A 278 -17.19 -5.29 -2.58
C SER A 278 -15.90 -6.03 -2.91
N ASN A 279 -14.77 -5.34 -3.03
CA ASN A 279 -13.47 -5.98 -3.25
C ASN A 279 -13.04 -6.80 -2.04
N VAL A 280 -13.17 -6.29 -0.81
CA VAL A 280 -12.84 -7.06 0.41
C VAL A 280 -13.66 -8.35 0.49
N LEU A 281 -14.96 -8.29 0.19
CA LEU A 281 -15.81 -9.47 0.15
C LEU A 281 -15.38 -10.47 -0.94
N ASN A 282 -15.04 -9.97 -2.13
CA ASN A 282 -14.53 -10.80 -3.22
C ASN A 282 -13.20 -11.48 -2.86
N LEU A 283 -12.28 -10.76 -2.21
CA LEU A 283 -11.01 -11.30 -1.75
C LEU A 283 -11.22 -12.34 -0.64
N TRP A 284 -12.11 -12.08 0.31
CA TRP A 284 -12.48 -13.04 1.35
C TRP A 284 -13.02 -14.33 0.76
N ASN A 285 -13.93 -14.25 -0.21
CA ASN A 285 -14.49 -15.42 -0.90
C ASN A 285 -13.47 -16.20 -1.74
N LYS A 286 -12.31 -15.59 -2.04
CA LYS A 286 -11.17 -16.23 -2.72
C LYS A 286 -10.09 -16.67 -1.75
N THR A 287 -10.28 -16.52 -0.44
CA THR A 287 -9.31 -16.88 0.58
C THR A 287 -9.62 -18.25 1.16
N GLU A 288 -8.63 -19.13 1.18
CA GLU A 288 -8.73 -20.45 1.80
C GLU A 288 -8.16 -20.44 3.24
N LYS A 289 -7.01 -19.81 3.49
CA LYS A 289 -6.38 -19.78 4.84
C LYS A 289 -6.21 -18.37 5.38
N TYR A 290 -5.46 -17.50 4.70
CA TYR A 290 -5.14 -16.16 5.20
C TYR A 290 -5.47 -15.06 4.19
N LEU A 291 -6.22 -14.05 4.64
CA LEU A 291 -6.40 -12.76 3.94
C LEU A 291 -5.58 -11.70 4.67
N VAL A 292 -4.66 -11.08 3.95
CA VAL A 292 -3.79 -10.00 4.46
C VAL A 292 -4.14 -8.70 3.75
N ILE A 293 -4.66 -7.73 4.49
CA ILE A 293 -4.91 -6.37 4.00
C ILE A 293 -3.92 -5.43 4.68
N VAL A 294 -3.16 -4.67 3.89
CA VAL A 294 -2.16 -3.72 4.38
C VAL A 294 -2.49 -2.35 3.82
N GLU A 295 -2.60 -1.36 4.69
CA GLU A 295 -2.78 0.04 4.29
C GLU A 295 -1.85 0.94 5.09
N GLN A 296 -1.54 2.11 4.54
CA GLN A 296 -0.81 3.15 5.23
C GLN A 296 -1.79 4.22 5.73
N ALA A 297 -1.95 4.30 7.05
CA ALA A 297 -2.71 5.35 7.73
C ALA A 297 -1.83 6.53 8.14
#